data_AF-A0A2S8ESD4-F1
#
_entry.id   AF-A0A2S8ESD4-F1
#
_cell.length_a   1.000
_cell.length_b   1.000
_cell.length_c   1.000
_cell.angle_alpha   90.00
_cell.angle_beta   90.00
_cell.angle_gamma   90.00
#
_symmetry.space_group_name_H-M   'P 1'
#
loop_
_entity.id
_entity.type
_entity.pdbx_description
1 polymer ?
#
loop_
_entity_poly.entity_id
_entity_poly.type
_entity_poly.pdbx_seq_one_letter_code
_entity_poly.pdbx_strand_id
1 'polypeptide(L)'
;MTRATRLRRLEQVTELLRDSGLAELQRAAAKRDALLARRAALTPGPVEADGPAPLRAAALHEQWCMRERARINGELAVATAEWMRCRDAAARAVGRAQAVHNLSRKLSQGR
;
A
#
# COMPACT_ATOMS: atom_id res chain seq x y z
N MET A 1 -10.04 39.62 -1.01
CA MET A 1 -9.38 38.53 -1.77
C MET A 1 -10.09 38.30 -3.10
N THR A 2 -9.35 38.21 -4.21
CA THR A 2 -9.96 37.96 -5.54
C THR A 2 -10.26 36.47 -5.74
N ARG A 3 -11.16 36.16 -6.69
CA ARG A 3 -11.49 34.78 -7.09
C ARG A 3 -10.25 34.01 -7.58
N ALA A 4 -9.34 34.69 -8.28
CA ALA A 4 -8.09 34.12 -8.77
C ALA A 4 -7.14 33.72 -7.63
N THR A 5 -6.99 34.55 -6.60
CA THR A 5 -6.16 34.20 -5.42
C THR A 5 -6.73 33.02 -4.65
N ARG A 6 -8.06 32.90 -4.54
CA ARG A 6 -8.72 31.74 -3.91
C ARG A 6 -8.46 30.45 -4.69
N LEU A 7 -8.56 30.50 -6.02
CA LEU A 7 -8.34 29.33 -6.87
C LEU A 7 -6.89 28.86 -6.87
N ARG A 8 -5.93 29.79 -6.89
CA ARG A 8 -4.50 29.45 -6.79
C ARG A 8 -4.16 28.78 -5.45
N ARG A 9 -4.72 29.28 -4.34
CA ARG A 9 -4.57 28.63 -3.03
C ARG A 9 -5.20 27.25 -3.00
N LEU A 10 -6.37 27.09 -3.62
CA LEU A 10 -7.04 25.80 -3.71
C LEU A 10 -6.20 24.80 -4.51
N GLU A 11 -5.60 25.23 -5.63
CA GLU A 11 -4.70 24.42 -6.45
C GLU A 11 -3.52 23.90 -5.62
N GLN A 12 -2.81 24.80 -4.93
CA GLN A 12 -1.71 24.46 -4.02
C GLN A 12 -2.12 23.44 -2.94
N VAL A 13 -3.27 23.65 -2.29
CA VAL A 13 -3.76 22.72 -1.26
C VAL A 13 -4.09 21.35 -1.87
N THR A 14 -4.73 21.31 -3.04
CA THR A 14 -5.07 20.04 -3.69
C THR A 14 -3.85 19.28 -4.20
N GLU A 15 -2.79 19.97 -4.62
CA GLU A 15 -1.50 19.35 -4.96
C GLU A 15 -0.86 18.70 -3.73
N LEU A 16 -0.81 19.41 -2.60
CA LEU A 16 -0.28 18.85 -1.35
C LEU A 16 -1.09 17.63 -0.89
N LEU A 17 -2.42 17.67 -0.99
CA LEU A 17 -3.28 16.54 -0.64
C LEU A 17 -3.07 15.34 -1.58
N ARG A 18 -2.86 15.60 -2.88
CA ARG A 18 -2.52 14.55 -3.86
C ARG A 18 -1.19 13.90 -3.48
N ASP A 19 -0.17 14.69 -3.24
CA ASP A 19 1.18 14.20 -2.97
C ASP A 19 1.23 13.42 -1.66
N SER A 20 0.57 13.92 -0.61
CA SER A 20 0.40 13.21 0.66
C SER A 20 -0.33 11.88 0.48
N GLY A 21 -1.44 11.87 -0.28
CA GLY A 21 -2.22 10.65 -0.53
C GLY A 21 -1.43 9.60 -1.31
N LEU A 22 -0.62 10.01 -2.28
CA LEU A 22 0.26 9.10 -3.02
C LEU A 22 1.38 8.54 -2.13
N ALA A 23 1.97 9.36 -1.27
CA ALA A 23 2.99 8.91 -0.32
C ALA A 23 2.42 7.91 0.72
N GLU A 24 1.20 8.11 1.19
CA GLU A 24 0.49 7.14 2.04
C GLU A 24 0.22 5.83 1.31
N LEU A 25 -0.29 5.89 0.08
CA LEU A 25 -0.50 4.70 -0.74
C LEU A 25 0.80 3.92 -0.95
N GLN A 26 1.92 4.60 -1.23
CA GLN A 26 3.21 3.95 -1.40
C GLN A 26 3.68 3.25 -0.11
N ARG A 27 3.53 3.89 1.05
CA ARG A 27 3.84 3.28 2.35
C ARG A 27 2.98 2.04 2.64
N ALA A 28 1.68 2.12 2.36
CA ALA A 28 0.77 0.99 2.55
C ALA A 28 1.09 -0.18 1.59
N ALA A 29 1.42 0.12 0.33
CA ALA A 29 1.86 -0.86 -0.65
C ALA A 29 3.17 -1.55 -0.21
N ALA A 30 4.18 -0.78 0.20
CA ALA A 30 5.46 -1.32 0.67
C ALA A 30 5.28 -2.26 1.86
N LYS A 31 4.40 -1.92 2.82
CA LYS A 31 4.08 -2.79 3.95
C LYS A 31 3.44 -4.11 3.50
N ARG A 32 2.47 -4.06 2.58
CA ARG A 32 1.82 -5.25 2.03
C ARG A 32 2.83 -6.13 1.29
N ASP A 33 3.67 -5.53 0.47
CA ASP A 33 4.64 -6.24 -0.37
C ASP A 33 5.73 -6.91 0.49
N ALA A 34 6.18 -6.25 1.57
CA ALA A 34 7.08 -6.86 2.55
C ALA A 34 6.47 -8.11 3.22
N LEU A 35 5.16 -8.09 3.53
CA LEU A 35 4.47 -9.25 4.10
C LEU A 35 4.32 -10.38 3.08
N LEU A 36 4.04 -10.07 1.81
CA LEU A 36 4.02 -11.05 0.72
C LEU A 36 5.39 -11.72 0.55
N ALA A 37 6.48 -10.94 0.57
CA ALA A 37 7.84 -11.46 0.48
C ALA A 37 8.17 -12.38 1.67
N ARG A 38 7.85 -11.96 2.91
CA ARG A 38 8.03 -12.79 4.11
C ARG A 38 7.24 -14.10 4.03
N ARG A 39 6.00 -14.06 3.53
CA ARG A 39 5.18 -15.26 3.35
C ARG A 39 5.78 -16.21 2.32
N ALA A 40 6.29 -15.68 1.20
CA ALA A 40 6.90 -16.49 0.15
C ALA A 40 8.15 -17.24 0.65
N ALA A 41 8.96 -16.58 1.49
CA ALA A 41 10.16 -17.16 2.10
C ALA A 41 9.88 -18.33 3.07
N LEU A 42 8.65 -18.47 3.58
CA LEU A 42 8.25 -19.55 4.50
C LEU A 42 7.76 -20.82 3.79
N THR A 43 7.94 -20.91 2.48
CA THR A 43 7.63 -22.14 1.72
C THR A 43 8.75 -23.16 1.98
N PRO A 44 8.50 -24.26 2.70
CA PRO A 44 9.55 -25.24 2.96
C PRO A 44 9.99 -25.84 1.62
N GLY A 45 11.30 -25.86 1.37
CA GLY A 45 11.87 -26.67 0.30
C GLY A 45 11.82 -28.16 0.64
N PRO A 46 12.02 -29.05 -0.33
CA PRO A 46 12.17 -30.47 -0.05
C PRO A 46 13.35 -30.67 0.91
N VAL A 47 13.11 -31.37 2.02
CA VAL A 47 14.15 -31.75 2.98
C VAL A 47 14.47 -33.22 2.72
N GLU A 48 15.65 -33.51 2.20
CA GLU A 48 16.20 -34.86 2.25
C GLU A 48 16.67 -35.12 3.69
N ALA A 49 15.92 -35.94 4.41
CA ALA A 49 16.17 -36.26 5.81
C ALA A 49 16.23 -37.77 5.98
N ASP A 50 17.43 -38.28 6.23
CA ASP A 50 17.63 -39.69 6.54
C ASP A 50 17.74 -39.90 8.06
N GLY A 51 16.89 -40.78 8.58
CA GLY A 51 16.87 -41.18 9.97
C GLY A 51 15.90 -40.41 10.88
N PRO A 52 15.63 -40.92 12.09
CA PRO A 52 14.51 -40.45 12.91
C PRO A 52 14.64 -39.01 13.42
N ALA A 53 15.86 -38.56 13.74
CA ALA A 53 16.09 -37.22 14.29
C ALA A 53 15.93 -36.10 13.23
N PRO A 54 16.52 -36.20 12.02
CA PRO A 54 16.27 -35.25 10.93
C PRO A 54 14.79 -35.19 10.52
N LEU A 55 14.08 -36.32 10.45
CA LEU A 55 12.64 -36.36 10.16
C LEU A 55 11.82 -35.60 11.20
N ARG A 56 12.13 -35.78 12.49
CA ARG A 56 11.47 -35.04 13.57
C ARG A 56 11.73 -33.54 13.48
N ALA A 57 12.96 -33.13 13.17
CA ALA A 57 13.32 -31.73 12.99
C ALA A 57 12.57 -31.10 11.80
N ALA A 58 12.48 -31.81 10.67
CA ALA A 58 11.73 -31.38 9.49
C ALA A 58 10.23 -31.16 9.82
N ALA A 59 9.60 -32.11 10.52
CA ALA A 59 8.21 -32.00 10.92
C ALA A 59 7.95 -30.82 11.87
N LEU A 60 8.84 -30.58 12.84
CA LEU A 60 8.74 -29.43 13.75
C LEU A 60 8.90 -28.09 13.01
N HIS A 61 9.84 -28.04 12.06
CA HIS A 61 10.05 -26.87 11.22
C HIS A 61 8.82 -26.59 10.34
N GLU A 62 8.22 -27.62 9.73
CA GLU A 62 7.01 -27.48 8.94
C GLU A 62 5.85 -26.91 9.78
N GLN A 63 5.63 -27.45 10.98
CA GLN A 63 4.62 -26.93 11.92
C GLN A 63 4.88 -25.47 12.30
N TRP A 64 6.14 -25.10 12.50
CA TRP A 64 6.52 -23.71 12.73
C TRP A 64 6.19 -22.82 11.52
N CYS A 65 6.57 -23.23 10.30
CA CYS A 65 6.24 -22.52 9.06
C CYS A 65 4.73 -22.34 8.89
N MET A 66 3.92 -23.36 9.19
CA MET A 66 2.46 -23.27 9.12
C MET A 66 1.89 -22.22 10.06
N ARG A 67 2.33 -22.21 11.33
CA ARG A 67 1.90 -21.21 12.32
C ARG A 67 2.31 -19.79 11.90
N GLU A 68 3.53 -19.64 11.42
CA GLU A 68 4.05 -18.34 11.02
C GLU A 68 3.33 -17.81 9.77
N ARG A 69 3.02 -18.67 8.81
CA ARG A 69 2.17 -18.33 7.66
C ARG A 69 0.77 -17.90 8.08
N ALA A 70 0.13 -18.59 9.04
CA ALA A 70 -1.19 -18.22 9.54
C ALA A 70 -1.16 -16.83 10.18
N ARG A 71 -0.12 -16.54 10.98
CA ARG A 71 0.12 -15.23 11.59
C ARG A 71 0.27 -14.13 10.53
N ILE A 72 1.14 -14.35 9.53
CA ILE A 72 1.37 -13.39 8.44
C ILE A 72 0.12 -13.19 7.58
N ASN A 73 -0.71 -14.21 7.36
CA ASN A 73 -1.97 -14.06 6.62
C ASN A 73 -2.90 -13.05 7.31
N GLY A 74 -2.98 -13.06 8.64
CA GLY A 74 -3.74 -12.06 9.40
C GLY A 74 -3.19 -10.65 9.20
N GLU A 75 -1.87 -10.48 9.30
CA GLU A 75 -1.20 -9.18 9.04
C GLU A 75 -1.43 -8.70 7.61
N LEU A 76 -1.38 -9.62 6.63
CA LEU A 76 -1.56 -9.34 5.22
C LEU A 76 -2.99 -8.90 4.93
N ALA A 77 -3.99 -9.49 5.57
CA ALA A 77 -5.39 -9.05 5.44
C ALA A 77 -5.56 -7.60 5.90
N VAL A 78 -5.00 -7.25 7.07
CA VAL A 78 -5.02 -5.87 7.59
C VAL A 78 -4.27 -4.91 6.66
N ALA A 79 -3.08 -5.27 6.21
CA ALA A 79 -2.29 -4.44 5.30
C ALA A 79 -2.95 -4.26 3.93
N THR A 80 -3.64 -5.28 3.42
CA THR A 80 -4.38 -5.21 2.16
C THR A 80 -5.59 -4.28 2.30
N ALA A 81 -6.34 -4.38 3.38
CA ALA A 81 -7.47 -3.48 3.65
C ALA A 81 -6.99 -2.01 3.76
N GLU A 82 -5.86 -1.77 4.43
CA GLU A 82 -5.26 -0.45 4.50
C GLU A 82 -4.82 0.07 3.13
N TRP A 83 -4.12 -0.76 2.34
CA TRP A 83 -3.73 -0.41 0.98
C TRP A 83 -4.93 -0.03 0.10
N MET A 84 -6.04 -0.78 0.19
CA MET A 84 -7.28 -0.45 -0.54
C MET A 84 -7.85 0.91 -0.12
N ARG A 85 -7.89 1.20 1.19
CA ARG A 85 -8.33 2.51 1.69
C ARG A 85 -7.45 3.66 1.19
N CYS A 86 -6.13 3.52 1.29
CA CYS A 86 -5.17 4.51 0.79
C CYS A 86 -5.31 4.71 -0.72
N ARG A 87 -5.51 3.63 -1.48
CA ARG A 87 -5.67 3.69 -2.94
C ARG A 87 -6.88 4.52 -3.32
N ASP A 88 -8.01 4.26 -2.69
CA ASP A 88 -9.25 4.99 -2.97
C ASP A 88 -9.16 6.46 -2.51
N ALA A 89 -8.47 6.73 -1.40
CA ALA A 89 -8.20 8.09 -0.93
C ALA A 89 -7.28 8.86 -1.89
N ALA A 90 -6.20 8.25 -2.35
CA ALA A 90 -5.27 8.84 -3.32
C ALA A 90 -5.96 9.11 -4.66
N ALA A 91 -6.78 8.18 -5.15
CA ALA A 91 -7.57 8.37 -6.37
C ALA A 91 -8.49 9.60 -6.28
N ARG A 92 -9.18 9.79 -5.15
CA ARG A 92 -9.99 10.99 -4.89
C ARG A 92 -9.15 12.26 -4.83
N ALA A 93 -7.97 12.23 -4.20
CA ALA A 93 -7.09 13.38 -4.11
C ALA A 93 -6.55 13.80 -5.49
N VAL A 94 -6.12 12.84 -6.31
CA VAL A 94 -5.73 13.04 -7.72
C VAL A 94 -6.88 13.66 -8.51
N GLY A 95 -8.08 13.09 -8.42
CA GLY A 95 -9.26 13.62 -9.13
C GLY A 95 -9.59 15.06 -8.75
N ARG A 96 -9.52 15.40 -7.45
CA ARG A 96 -9.73 16.78 -6.97
C ARG A 96 -8.67 17.74 -7.50
N ALA A 97 -7.39 17.37 -7.44
CA ALA A 97 -6.30 18.18 -7.98
C ALA A 97 -6.48 18.45 -9.48
N GLN A 98 -6.82 17.42 -10.26
CA GLN A 98 -7.07 17.57 -11.69
C GLN A 98 -8.27 18.49 -11.99
N ALA A 99 -9.35 18.38 -11.22
CA ALA A 99 -10.52 19.23 -11.38
C ALA A 99 -10.21 20.71 -11.12
N VAL A 100 -9.46 21.00 -10.04
CA VAL A 100 -9.05 22.37 -9.70
C VAL A 100 -8.08 22.94 -10.73
N HIS A 101 -7.10 22.15 -11.16
CA HIS A 101 -6.16 22.53 -12.21
C HIS A 101 -6.89 22.88 -13.52
N ASN A 102 -7.84 22.04 -13.95
CA ASN A 102 -8.64 22.29 -15.14
C ASN A 102 -9.48 23.57 -15.03
N LEU A 103 -10.03 23.87 -13.85
CA LEU A 103 -10.78 25.10 -13.59
C LEU A 103 -9.86 26.33 -13.63
N SER A 104 -8.66 26.22 -13.04
CA SER A 104 -7.61 27.25 -13.07
C SER A 104 -7.25 27.62 -14.50
N ARG A 105 -6.97 26.61 -15.33
CA ARG A 105 -6.63 26.77 -16.76
C ARG A 105 -7.75 27.40 -17.59
N LYS A 106 -9.01 27.00 -17.38
CA LYS A 106 -10.17 27.59 -18.08
C LYS A 106 -10.34 29.07 -17.74
N LEU A 107 -10.15 29.45 -16.48
CA LEU A 107 -10.28 30.84 -16.04
C LEU A 107 -9.12 31.73 -16.49
N SER A 108 -7.93 31.18 -16.74
CA SER A 108 -6.82 31.91 -17.35
C SER A 108 -6.96 32.08 -18.87
N GLN A 109 -7.73 31.22 -19.55
CA GLN A 109 -7.96 31.28 -21.01
C GLN A 109 -9.20 32.10 -21.40
N GLY A 110 -10.15 32.30 -20.47
CA GLY A 110 -11.39 33.08 -20.68
C GLY A 110 -11.30 34.56 -20.28
N ARG A 111 -10.08 35.10 -20.20
CA ARG A 111 -9.75 36.53 -20.08
C ARG A 111 -8.90 36.92 -21.26
#